data_AF-A0A349VMB3-F1
#
_entry.id   AF-A0A349VMB3-F1
#
_cell.length_a   1.000
_cell.length_b   1.000
_cell.length_c   1.000
_cell.angle_alpha   90.00
_cell.angle_beta   90.00
_cell.angle_gamma   90.00
#
_symmetry.space_group_name_H-M   'P 1'
#
loop_
_entity.id
_entity.type
_entity.pdbx_description
1 polymer ?
#
loop_
_entity_poly.entity_id
_entity_poly.type
_entity_poly.pdbx_seq_one_letter_code
_entity_poly.pdbx_strand_id
1 'polypeptide(L)'
;TCIRIKDGTPLYEQKRIEGVSYTYASPVAANDHIYMTDRSGTITVIRDGNDPVVVAVNDMGEGVDATPAPVGNELFIRGETTLFCVARD
;
A
#
# COMPACT_ATOMS: atom_id res chain seq x y z
N THR A 1 -4.40 -4.38 12.26
CA THR A 1 -4.81 -5.78 12.45
C THR A 1 -5.20 -6.35 11.11
N CYS A 2 -4.91 -7.62 10.86
CA CYS A 2 -5.47 -8.36 9.74
C CYS A 2 -6.32 -9.51 10.29
N ILE A 3 -7.52 -9.69 9.73
CA ILE A 3 -8.51 -10.65 10.22
C ILE A 3 -8.87 -11.64 9.12
N ARG A 4 -9.11 -12.90 9.49
CA ARG A 4 -9.63 -13.89 8.57
C ARG A 4 -11.10 -13.57 8.29
N ILE A 5 -11.45 -13.42 7.01
CA ILE A 5 -12.81 -13.06 6.59
C ILE A 5 -13.88 -14.09 7.03
N LYS A 6 -13.50 -15.36 7.17
CA LYS A 6 -14.41 -16.47 7.47
C LYS A 6 -14.98 -16.42 8.89
N ASP A 7 -14.17 -16.03 9.87
CA ASP A 7 -14.49 -16.19 11.30
C ASP A 7 -14.13 -14.97 12.15
N GLY A 8 -13.52 -13.94 11.57
CA GLY A 8 -13.11 -12.73 12.27
C GLY A 8 -11.91 -12.92 13.19
N THR A 9 -11.29 -14.11 13.21
CA THR A 9 -10.10 -14.33 14.04
C THR A 9 -8.91 -13.54 13.48
N PRO A 10 -8.08 -12.94 14.35
CA PRO A 10 -6.92 -12.19 13.89
C PRO A 10 -5.87 -13.13 13.30
N LEU A 11 -5.35 -12.81 12.10
CA LEU A 11 -4.10 -13.37 11.60
C LEU A 11 -2.92 -12.75 12.35
N TYR A 12 -2.99 -11.43 12.56
CA TYR A 12 -2.08 -10.68 13.42
C TYR A 12 -2.73 -9.41 13.95
N GLU A 13 -2.31 -9.00 15.15
CA GLU A 13 -2.76 -7.79 15.84
C GLU A 13 -2.19 -6.51 15.23
N GLN A 14 -2.59 -5.34 15.74
CA GLN A 14 -2.09 -4.06 15.26
C GLN A 14 -0.56 -3.98 15.35
N LYS A 15 0.09 -3.70 14.21
CA LYS A 15 1.53 -3.43 14.11
C LYS A 15 1.77 -2.05 13.50
N ARG A 16 2.90 -1.44 13.88
CA ARG A 16 3.44 -0.28 13.16
C ARG A 16 4.06 -0.78 11.86
N ILE A 17 3.83 -0.05 10.78
CA ILE A 17 4.33 -0.36 9.45
C ILE A 17 5.34 0.74 9.11
N GLU A 18 6.54 0.34 8.73
CA GLU A 18 7.56 1.26 8.23
C GLU A 18 7.03 2.05 7.03
N GLY A 19 7.30 3.35 6.96
CA GLY A 19 6.83 4.19 5.85
C GLY A 19 5.35 4.57 5.90
N VAL A 20 4.61 4.21 6.97
CA VAL A 20 3.21 4.60 7.16
C VAL A 20 3.01 5.25 8.53
N SER A 21 2.70 6.55 8.53
CA SER A 21 2.46 7.36 9.72
C SER A 21 1.08 7.99 9.71
N TYR A 22 0.68 8.60 8.59
CA TYR A 22 -0.58 9.29 8.41
C TYR A 22 -1.11 9.05 7.00
N THR A 23 -2.27 8.40 6.88
CA THR A 23 -2.84 7.94 5.61
C THR A 23 -4.30 8.34 5.48
N TYR A 24 -4.70 8.79 4.29
CA TYR A 24 -6.10 8.94 3.88
C TYR A 24 -6.52 7.92 2.83
N ALA A 25 -5.56 7.45 2.04
CA ALA A 25 -5.75 6.42 1.04
C ALA A 25 -6.15 5.09 1.68
N SER A 26 -6.97 4.33 0.95
CA SER A 26 -7.27 2.96 1.34
C SER A 26 -6.11 2.02 0.95
N PRO A 27 -5.81 0.99 1.75
CA PRO A 27 -4.91 -0.08 1.31
C PRO A 27 -5.49 -0.82 0.10
N VAL A 28 -4.62 -1.24 -0.82
CA VAL A 28 -5.02 -2.05 -1.99
C VAL A 28 -4.19 -3.31 -2.06
N ALA A 29 -4.83 -4.45 -2.30
CA ALA A 29 -4.15 -5.72 -2.52
C ALA A 29 -4.11 -6.06 -4.01
N ALA A 30 -2.92 -6.34 -4.54
CA ALA A 30 -2.71 -6.80 -5.91
C ALA A 30 -1.37 -7.54 -6.03
N ASN A 31 -1.30 -8.54 -6.91
CA ASN A 31 -0.06 -9.27 -7.21
C ASN A 31 0.69 -9.77 -5.96
N ASP A 32 -0.02 -10.43 -5.03
CA ASP A 32 0.51 -10.94 -3.73
C ASP A 32 1.12 -9.89 -2.79
N HIS A 33 0.79 -8.61 -3.00
CA HIS A 33 1.22 -7.50 -2.17
C HIS A 33 0.04 -6.61 -1.75
N ILE A 34 0.24 -5.88 -0.66
CA ILE A 34 -0.62 -4.82 -0.16
C ILE A 34 0.16 -3.51 -0.26
N TYR A 35 -0.45 -2.53 -0.91
CA TYR A 35 0.09 -1.19 -1.11
C TYR A 35 -0.58 -0.25 -0.13
N MET A 36 0.24 0.43 0.69
CA MET A 36 -0.21 1.46 1.62
C MET A 36 0.45 2.78 1.27
N THR A 37 -0.33 3.85 1.31
CA THR A 37 0.11 5.19 0.93
C THR A 37 0.10 6.08 2.16
N ASP A 38 1.24 6.72 2.44
CA ASP A 38 1.34 7.80 3.42
C ASP A 38 1.18 9.16 2.71
N ARG A 39 0.56 10.12 3.39
CA ARG A 39 0.31 11.46 2.83
C ARG A 39 1.57 12.20 2.45
N SER A 40 2.71 11.88 3.05
CA SER A 40 4.02 12.44 2.68
C SER A 40 4.48 12.06 1.27
N GLY A 41 3.80 11.11 0.62
CA GLY A 41 4.17 10.61 -0.71
C GLY A 41 4.80 9.22 -0.71
N THR A 42 4.93 8.59 0.46
CA THR A 42 5.52 7.26 0.56
C THR A 42 4.51 6.16 0.19
N ILE A 43 4.88 5.26 -0.72
CA ILE A 43 4.19 4.01 -1.01
C ILE A 43 4.96 2.85 -0.38
N THR A 44 4.37 2.27 0.66
CA THR A 44 4.88 1.08 1.33
C THR A 44 4.26 -0.17 0.72
N VAL A 45 5.09 -1.13 0.34
CA VAL A 45 4.68 -2.42 -0.23
C VAL A 45 4.90 -3.51 0.81
N ILE A 46 3.81 -4.19 1.17
CA ILE A 46 3.79 -5.27 2.14
C ILE A 46 3.51 -6.57 1.39
N ARG A 47 4.27 -7.63 1.64
CA ARG A 47 3.95 -8.96 1.11
C ARG A 47 2.70 -9.50 1.81
N ASP A 48 1.73 -10.00 1.05
CA ASP A 48 0.55 -10.64 1.61
C ASP A 48 0.92 -11.90 2.42
N GLY A 49 0.20 -12.15 3.51
CA GLY A 49 0.40 -13.32 4.37
C GLY A 49 0.05 -13.10 5.85
N ASN A 50 0.49 -14.05 6.68
CA ASN A 50 0.17 -14.11 8.10
C ASN A 50 0.96 -13.12 8.98
N ASP A 51 1.86 -12.33 8.39
CA ASP A 51 2.57 -11.26 9.07
C ASP A 51 2.84 -10.12 8.08
N PRO A 52 2.74 -8.85 8.48
CA PRO A 52 3.01 -7.74 7.57
C PRO A 52 4.52 -7.58 7.39
N VAL A 53 5.03 -8.14 6.29
CA VAL A 53 6.44 -8.00 5.90
C VAL A 53 6.57 -6.92 4.85
N VAL A 54 7.16 -5.78 5.22
CA VAL A 54 7.51 -4.71 4.27
C VAL A 54 8.62 -5.21 3.36
N VAL A 55 8.40 -5.12 2.04
CA VAL A 55 9.36 -5.56 1.02
C VAL A 55 9.91 -4.39 0.19
N ALA A 56 9.23 -3.25 0.20
CA ALA A 56 9.71 -2.02 -0.41
C ALA A 56 9.06 -0.79 0.23
N VAL A 57 9.77 0.32 0.21
CA VAL A 57 9.30 1.66 0.60
C VAL A 57 9.75 2.61 -0.51
N ASN A 58 8.80 3.29 -1.14
CA ASN A 58 9.06 4.10 -2.34
C ASN A 58 8.57 5.53 -2.10
N ASP A 59 9.44 6.51 -2.27
CA ASP A 59 9.07 7.92 -2.20
C ASP A 59 8.68 8.42 -3.60
N MET A 60 7.47 8.99 -3.73
CA MET A 60 6.98 9.55 -4.99
C MET A 60 7.49 10.98 -5.25
N GLY A 61 8.17 11.60 -4.29
CA GLY A 61 8.73 12.95 -4.38
C GLY A 61 7.72 14.07 -4.20
N GLU A 62 6.43 13.74 -4.02
CA GLU A 62 5.35 14.68 -3.71
C GLU A 62 4.26 13.98 -2.88
N GLY A 63 3.40 14.77 -2.25
CA GLY A 63 2.29 14.24 -1.44
C GLY A 63 1.36 13.34 -2.25
N VAL A 64 0.81 12.32 -1.58
CA VAL A 64 -0.16 11.39 -2.18
C VAL A 64 -1.30 11.16 -1.20
N ASP A 65 -2.47 11.70 -1.52
CA ASP A 65 -3.70 11.50 -0.75
C ASP A 65 -4.62 10.42 -1.36
N ALA A 66 -4.34 9.98 -2.59
CA ALA A 66 -5.18 9.07 -3.34
C ALA A 66 -4.80 7.59 -3.14
N THR A 67 -5.81 6.72 -3.19
CA THR A 67 -5.65 5.27 -3.25
C THR A 67 -4.98 4.84 -4.57
N PRO A 68 -3.89 4.05 -4.55
CA PRO A 68 -3.30 3.49 -5.77
C PRO A 68 -4.30 2.67 -6.58
N ALA A 69 -4.26 2.75 -7.90
CA ALA A 69 -5.20 2.09 -8.80
C ALA A 69 -4.49 1.02 -9.65
N PRO A 70 -4.60 -0.27 -9.31
CA PRO A 70 -4.10 -1.34 -10.15
C PRO A 70 -5.00 -1.55 -11.38
N VAL A 71 -4.41 -1.60 -12.57
CA VAL A 71 -5.10 -1.85 -13.85
C VAL A 71 -4.25 -2.80 -14.69
N GLY A 72 -4.71 -4.04 -14.88
CA GLY A 72 -3.92 -5.05 -15.58
C GLY A 72 -2.58 -5.30 -14.89
N ASN A 73 -1.47 -5.00 -15.59
CA ASN A 73 -0.10 -5.14 -15.07
C ASN A 73 0.51 -3.80 -14.61
N GLU A 74 -0.31 -2.76 -14.50
CA GLU A 74 0.11 -1.39 -14.20
C GLU A 74 -0.46 -0.95 -12.85
N LEU A 75 0.29 -0.11 -12.14
CA LEU A 75 -0.17 0.54 -10.91
C LEU A 75 -0.09 2.06 -11.09
N PHE A 76 -1.25 2.70 -11.05
CA PHE A 76 -1.35 4.15 -11.15
C PHE A 76 -1.38 4.79 -9.77
N ILE A 77 -0.58 5.84 -9.57
CA ILE A 77 -0.50 6.60 -8.32
C ILE A 77 -0.71 8.06 -8.65
N ARG A 78 -1.75 8.67 -8.09
CA ARG A 78 -2.04 10.09 -8.26
C ARG A 78 -1.39 10.86 -7.11
N GLY A 79 -0.25 11.50 -7.37
CA GLY A 79 0.34 12.49 -6.47
C GLY A 79 -0.39 13.82 -6.53
N GLU A 80 0.14 14.86 -5.89
CA GLU A 80 -0.45 16.20 -5.91
C GLU A 80 -0.48 16.79 -7.33
N THR A 81 0.64 16.71 -8.06
CA THR A 81 0.79 17.35 -9.37
C THR A 81 1.01 16.36 -10.51
N THR A 82 1.45 15.14 -10.19
CA THR A 82 1.78 14.11 -11.18
C THR A 82 0.83 12.90 -11.09
N LEU A 83 0.63 12.22 -12.21
CA LEU A 83 0.06 10.88 -12.25
C LEU A 83 1.17 9.92 -12.69
N PHE A 84 1.61 9.07 -11.77
CA PHE A 84 2.63 8.06 -12.02
C PHE A 84 1.99 6.77 -12.53
N CYS A 85 2.66 6.11 -13.46
CA CYS A 85 2.36 4.74 -13.87
C CYS A 85 3.60 3.89 -13.57
N VAL A 86 3.43 2.87 -12.73
CA VAL A 86 4.46 1.88 -12.43
C VAL A 86 4.09 0.59 -13.14
N ALA A 87 4.96 0.13 -14.04
CA ALA A 87 4.77 -1.08 -14.84
C ALA A 87 6.11 -1.83 -14.96
N ARG A 88 6.05 -3.09 -15.38
CA ARG A 88 7.24 -3.83 -15.81
C ARG A 88 7.49 -3.58 -17.29
N ASP A 89 8.76 -3.53 -17.68
CA ASP A 89 9.19 -3.55 -19.09
C ASP A 89 8.76 -4.84 -19.81
#